data_AF-A0A945YH41-F1
#
_entry.id   AF-A0A945YH41-F1
#
_cell.length_a   1.000
_cell.length_b   1.000
_cell.length_c   1.000
_cell.angle_alpha   90.00
_cell.angle_beta   90.00
_cell.angle_gamma   90.00
#
_symmetry.space_group_name_H-M   'P 1'
#
loop_
_entity.id
_entity.type
_entity.pdbx_description
1 polymer ?
#
loop_
_entity_poly.entity_id
_entity_poly.type
_entity_poly.pdbx_seq_one_letter_code
_entity_poly.pdbx_strand_id
1 'polypeptide(L)' 'MTEKEMMAEIVAKVGPSEARQLVMASYNSEIVANRLGRLEDQNKAMATAKDRTSLIRLALERVHEVVMLMP' A
#
# COMPACT_ATOMS: atom_id res chain seq x y z
N MET A 1 -5.08 6.92 -12.40
CA MET A 1 -5.61 5.61 -11.99
C MET A 1 -6.20 5.72 -10.58
N THR A 2 -7.43 5.26 -10.43
CA THR A 2 -8.16 5.19 -9.16
C THR A 2 -7.79 3.92 -8.39
N GLU A 3 -8.07 3.89 -7.08
CA GLU A 3 -7.87 2.69 -6.26
C GLU A 3 -8.66 1.49 -6.77
N LYS A 4 -9.87 1.74 -7.28
CA LYS A 4 -10.74 0.71 -7.86
C LYS A 4 -10.15 0.13 -9.15
N GLU A 5 -9.57 0.96 -10.00
CA GLU A 5 -8.89 0.53 -11.23
C GLU A 5 -7.65 -0.32 -10.89
N MET A 6 -6.80 0.14 -9.98
CA MET A 6 -5.63 -0.63 -9.51
C MET A 6 -6.02 -2.01 -8.98
N MET A 7 -7.02 -2.06 -8.10
CA MET A 7 -7.47 -3.32 -7.53
C MET A 7 -8.05 -4.25 -8.60
N ALA A 8 -8.79 -3.72 -9.58
CA ALA A 8 -9.33 -4.53 -10.68
C ALA A 8 -8.21 -5.17 -11.52
N GLU A 9 -7.16 -4.43 -11.84
CA GLU A 9 -6.02 -4.94 -12.61
C GLU A 9 -5.19 -5.96 -11.81
N ILE A 10 -4.97 -5.71 -10.51
CA ILE A 10 -4.31 -6.69 -9.63
C ILE A 10 -5.13 -7.99 -9.59
N VAL A 11 -6.44 -7.90 -9.37
CA VAL A 11 -7.34 -9.07 -9.34
C VAL A 11 -7.30 -9.83 -10.67
N ALA A 12 -7.24 -9.13 -11.80
CA ALA A 12 -7.17 -9.77 -13.11
C ALA A 12 -5.87 -10.58 -13.31
N LYS A 13 -4.74 -10.14 -12.73
CA LYS A 13 -3.43 -10.78 -12.92
C LYS A 13 -3.18 -11.94 -11.94
N VAL A 14 -3.60 -11.83 -10.67
CA VAL A 14 -3.29 -12.83 -9.62
C VAL A 14 -4.53 -13.52 -9.03
N GLY A 15 -5.72 -13.11 -9.43
CA GLY A 15 -6.98 -13.63 -8.88
C GLY A 15 -7.41 -12.95 -7.55
N PRO A 16 -8.69 -13.08 -7.17
CA PRO A 16 -9.29 -12.26 -6.13
C PRO A 16 -8.80 -12.57 -4.71
N SER A 17 -8.43 -13.82 -4.42
CA SER A 17 -7.95 -14.22 -3.10
C SER A 17 -6.54 -13.69 -2.84
N GLU A 18 -5.64 -13.92 -3.79
CA GLU A 18 -4.24 -13.49 -3.71
C GLU A 18 -4.11 -11.97 -3.79
N ALA A 19 -4.91 -11.30 -4.63
CA ALA A 19 -4.96 -9.84 -4.67
C ALA A 19 -5.27 -9.21 -3.31
N ARG A 20 -6.26 -9.76 -2.58
CA ARG A 20 -6.58 -9.28 -1.23
C ARG A 20 -5.43 -9.52 -0.25
N GLN A 21 -4.79 -10.68 -0.32
CA GLN A 21 -3.67 -11.00 0.57
C GLN A 21 -2.47 -10.06 0.34
N LEU A 22 -2.09 -9.84 -0.92
CA LEU A 22 -0.99 -8.96 -1.30
C LEU A 22 -1.25 -7.51 -0.87
N VAL A 23 -2.44 -6.98 -1.16
CA VAL A 23 -2.81 -5.60 -0.78
C VAL A 23 -2.84 -5.44 0.74
N MET A 24 -3.40 -6.42 1.48
CA MET A 24 -3.43 -6.36 2.95
C MET A 24 -2.03 -6.46 3.57
N ALA A 25 -1.17 -7.33 3.03
CA ALA A 25 0.22 -7.44 3.47
C ALA A 25 0.97 -6.12 3.25
N SER A 26 0.86 -5.56 2.04
CA SER A 26 1.46 -4.26 1.69
C SER A 26 0.94 -3.13 2.60
N TYR A 27 -0.37 -3.06 2.82
CA TYR A 27 -0.98 -2.07 3.70
C TYR A 27 -0.50 -2.15 5.15
N ASN A 28 -0.35 -3.37 5.69
CA ASN A 28 0.23 -3.56 7.02
C ASN A 28 1.68 -3.08 7.08
N SER A 29 2.47 -3.34 6.04
CA SER A 29 3.84 -2.81 5.92
C SER A 29 3.87 -1.28 5.89
N GLU A 30 2.94 -0.63 5.19
CA GLU A 30 2.83 0.84 5.17
C GLU A 30 2.47 1.41 6.55
N ILE A 31 1.60 0.74 7.31
CA ILE A 31 1.28 1.14 8.69
C ILE A 31 2.52 1.07 9.58
N VAL A 32 3.28 -0.01 9.49
CA VAL A 32 4.49 -0.21 10.29
C VAL A 32 5.57 0.79 9.89
N ALA A 33 5.81 0.99 8.60
CA ALA A 33 6.78 1.97 8.10
C ALA A 33 6.41 3.40 8.53
N ASN A 34 5.14 3.79 8.40
CA ASN A 34 4.65 5.10 8.85
C ASN A 34 4.79 5.26 10.39
N ARG A 35 4.62 4.20 11.18
CA ARG A 35 4.85 4.22 12.63
C ARG A 35 6.32 4.35 12.98
N LEU A 36 7.18 3.58 12.31
CA LEU A 36 8.62 3.58 12.54
C LEU A 36 9.23 4.94 12.21
N GLY A 37 8.88 5.52 11.06
CA GLY A 37 9.32 6.86 10.69
C GLY A 37 8.93 7.93 11.73
N ARG A 38 7.75 7.82 12.36
CA ARG A 38 7.37 8.72 13.46
C ARG A 38 8.22 8.56 14.72
N LEU A 39 8.64 7.32 15.03
CA LEU A 39 9.49 7.05 16.19
C LEU A 39 10.93 7.52 15.97
N GLU A 40 11.41 7.46 14.73
CA GLU A 40 12.74 7.93 14.33
C GLU A 40 12.80 9.47 14.27
N ASP A 41 11.76 10.13 13.73
CA ASP A 41 11.66 11.59 13.59
C ASP A 41 10.95 12.27 14.79
N GLN A 42 11.35 11.98 16.03
CA GLN A 42 10.67 12.47 17.26
C GLN A 42 10.39 13.99 17.30
N ASN A 43 11.15 14.81 16.55
CA ASN A 43 10.96 16.26 16.43
C ASN A 43 10.01 16.72 15.31
N LYS A 44 9.58 15.85 14.39
CA LYS A 44 8.69 16.16 13.24
C LYS A 44 7.45 15.27 13.14
N ALA A 45 7.23 14.38 14.10
CA ALA A 45 6.25 13.29 14.05
C ALA A 45 4.79 13.69 13.75
N MET A 46 4.38 14.95 13.92
CA MET A 46 3.04 15.42 13.54
C MET A 46 2.93 15.90 12.09
N ALA A 47 4.02 16.32 11.44
CA ALA A 47 3.98 16.92 10.10
C ALA A 47 4.07 15.89 8.96
N THR A 48 4.58 14.69 9.22
CA THR A 48 4.84 13.65 8.20
C THR A 48 3.88 12.45 8.29
N ALA A 49 2.94 12.46 9.24
CA ALA A 49 2.01 11.36 9.43
C ALA A 49 1.04 11.26 8.24
N LYS A 50 1.23 10.25 7.39
CA LYS A 50 0.28 9.94 6.33
C LYS A 50 -1.02 9.41 6.95
N ASP A 51 -2.15 9.92 6.47
CA ASP A 51 -3.47 9.45 6.88
C ASP A 51 -3.76 8.03 6.37
N ARG A 52 -4.78 7.38 6.94
CA ARG A 52 -5.13 6.00 6.61
C ARG A 52 -5.42 5.81 5.12
N THR A 53 -6.10 6.78 4.51
CA THR A 53 -6.44 6.80 3.08
C THR A 53 -5.19 6.87 2.20
N SER A 54 -4.17 7.62 2.61
CA SER A 54 -2.88 7.66 1.92
C SER A 54 -2.15 6.32 1.97
N LEU A 55 -2.26 5.57 3.08
CA LEU A 55 -1.57 4.27 3.22
C LEU A 55 -2.18 3.18 2.33
N ILE A 56 -3.50 3.12 2.19
CA ILE A 56 -4.14 2.13 1.31
C ILE A 56 -3.81 2.40 -0.17
N ARG A 57 -3.78 3.68 -0.56
CA ARG A 57 -3.39 4.08 -1.89
C ARG A 57 -1.94 3.66 -2.21
N LEU A 58 -1.01 3.93 -1.30
CA LEU A 58 0.40 3.54 -1.46
C LEU A 58 0.56 2.02 -1.55
N ALA A 59 -0.20 1.28 -0.74
CA ALA A 59 -0.17 -0.17 -0.77
C ALA A 59 -0.65 -0.72 -2.13
N LEU A 60 -1.73 -0.15 -2.68
CA LEU A 60 -2.25 -0.49 -4.00
C LEU A 60 -1.26 -0.15 -5.11
N GLU A 61 -0.65 1.05 -5.08
CA GLU A 61 0.36 1.48 -6.06
C GLU A 61 1.55 0.51 -6.07
N ARG A 62 2.09 0.15 -4.90
CA ARG A 62 3.22 -0.80 -4.79
C ARG A 62 2.89 -2.21 -5.29
N VAL A 63 1.72 -2.73 -4.92
CA VAL A 63 1.30 -4.07 -5.37
C VAL A 63 1.04 -4.05 -6.88
N HIS A 64 0.41 -3.00 -7.39
CA HIS A 64 0.16 -2.83 -8.81
C HIS A 64 1.47 -2.81 -9.62
N GLU A 65 2.45 -2.00 -9.22
CA GLU A 65 3.76 -1.94 -9.88
C GLU A 65 4.43 -3.32 -9.96
N VAL A 66 4.48 -4.06 -8.85
CA VAL A 66 5.09 -5.40 -8.82
C VAL A 66 4.33 -6.39 -9.69
N VAL A 67 3.00 -6.40 -9.58
CA VAL A 67 2.15 -7.35 -10.30
C VAL A 67 2.18 -7.12 -11.82
N MET A 68 2.31 -5.87 -12.26
CA MET A 68 2.44 -5.55 -13.68
C MET A 68 3.83 -5.87 -14.26
N LEU A 69 4.87 -5.96 -13.43
CA LEU A 69 6.21 -6.37 -13.84
C LEU A 69 6.38 -7.89 -13.98
N MET A 70 5.43 -8.68 -13.46
CA MET A 70 5.48 -10.14 -13.57
C MET A 70 5.04 -10.59 -14.98
N PRO A 71 5.81 -11.46 -15.67
CA PRO A 71 5.44 -11.98 -16.99
C PRO A 71 4.06 -12.64 -16.99
#